data_AF-A0A2X2CAR4-F1
#
_entry.id   AF-A0A2X2CAR4-F1
#
_cell.length_a   1.000
_cell.length_b   1.000
_cell.length_c   1.000
_cell.angle_alpha   90.00
_cell.angle_beta   90.00
_cell.angle_gamma   90.00
#
_symmetry.space_group_name_H-M   'P 1'
#
loop_
_entity.id
_entity.type
_entity.pdbx_description
1 polymer ?
#
loop_
_entity_poly.entity_id
_entity_poly.type
_entity_poly.pdbx_seq_one_letter_code
_entity_poly.pdbx_strand_id
1 'polypeptide(L)'
;MLNRKKQEENASSEIDYPPAEDIERFYVHLEQVLNESGFIRPKHPGQVMSRLRRLFTRARPETQELHILRGILTSVEKWAKK
;
A
#
# COMPACT_ATOMS: atom_id res chain seq x y z
N MET A 1 25.07 -18.39 32.67
CA MET A 1 25.29 -17.54 31.48
C MET A 1 24.50 -17.99 30.23
N LEU A 2 23.47 -18.85 30.37
CA LEU A 2 22.73 -19.42 29.23
C LEU A 2 21.37 -18.73 28.94
N ASN A 3 20.94 -17.79 29.78
CA ASN A 3 19.64 -17.12 29.66
C ASN A 3 19.62 -15.86 28.79
N ARG A 4 20.79 -15.34 28.38
CA ARG A 4 20.88 -14.12 27.55
C ARG A 4 20.75 -14.41 26.05
N LYS A 5 21.31 -15.53 25.57
CA LYS A 5 21.24 -15.93 24.16
C LYS A 5 19.83 -16.30 23.68
N LYS A 6 18.96 -16.82 24.57
CA LYS A 6 17.58 -17.17 24.21
C LYS A 6 16.63 -15.97 24.10
N GLN A 7 17.06 -14.79 24.56
CA GLN A 7 16.30 -13.54 24.40
C GLN A 7 16.62 -12.82 23.08
N GLU A 8 17.73 -13.14 22.42
CA GLU A 8 18.12 -12.52 21.15
C GLU A 8 17.48 -13.20 19.93
N GLU A 9 17.03 -14.46 20.04
CA GLU A 9 16.38 -15.21 18.96
C GLU A 9 14.88 -14.88 18.76
N ASN A 10 14.23 -14.23 19.73
CA ASN A 10 12.81 -13.83 19.63
C ASN A 10 12.60 -12.43 19.00
N ALA A 11 13.65 -11.80 18.49
CA ALA A 11 13.57 -10.53 17.78
C ALA A 11 13.46 -10.70 16.25
N SER A 12 13.13 -11.89 15.75
CA SER A 12 12.57 -12.03 14.41
C SER A 12 11.16 -11.45 14.44
N SER A 13 11.05 -10.13 14.30
CA SER A 13 9.78 -9.45 13.99
C SER A 13 9.18 -10.14 12.78
N GLU A 14 8.13 -10.95 12.99
CA GLU A 14 7.33 -11.50 11.90
C GLU A 14 6.81 -10.30 11.12
N ILE A 15 7.38 -10.09 9.94
CA ILE A 15 6.92 -9.04 9.03
C ILE A 15 5.49 -9.42 8.63
N ASP A 16 4.52 -8.64 9.11
CA ASP A 16 3.12 -8.84 8.81
C ASP A 16 2.80 -8.30 7.41
N TYR A 17 2.41 -9.21 6.53
CA TYR A 17 2.04 -8.86 5.15
C TYR A 17 0.52 -8.86 5.02
N PRO A 18 -0.04 -7.86 4.32
CA PRO A 18 -1.48 -7.75 4.19
C PRO A 18 -2.04 -8.91 3.35
N PRO A 19 -3.28 -9.37 3.62
CA PRO A 19 -3.95 -10.33 2.77
C PRO A 19 -4.14 -9.76 1.37
N ALA A 20 -4.19 -10.64 0.36
CA ALA A 20 -4.34 -10.24 -1.04
C ALA A 20 -5.57 -9.35 -1.28
N GLU A 21 -6.66 -9.57 -0.53
CA GLU A 21 -7.87 -8.74 -0.58
C GLU A 21 -7.58 -7.26 -0.21
N ASP A 22 -6.75 -7.01 0.80
CA ASP A 22 -6.45 -5.64 1.23
C ASP A 22 -5.55 -4.91 0.24
N ILE A 23 -4.64 -5.65 -0.42
CA ILE A 23 -3.84 -5.12 -1.53
C ILE A 23 -4.76 -4.72 -2.71
N GLU A 24 -5.73 -5.57 -3.07
CA GLU A 24 -6.67 -5.24 -4.14
C GLU A 24 -7.57 -4.05 -3.76
N ARG A 25 -8.05 -3.96 -2.52
CA ARG A 25 -8.78 -2.80 -2.01
C ARG A 25 -7.94 -1.51 -2.08
N PHE A 26 -6.65 -1.60 -1.76
CA PHE A 26 -5.73 -0.48 -1.94
C PHE A 26 -5.64 -0.05 -3.41
N TYR A 27 -5.53 -0.98 -4.36
CA TYR A 27 -5.48 -0.64 -5.78
C TYR A 27 -6.77 0.01 -6.29
N VAL A 28 -7.93 -0.48 -5.85
CA VAL A 28 -9.22 0.14 -6.19
C VAL A 28 -9.28 1.58 -5.67
N HIS A 29 -8.92 1.80 -4.41
CA HIS A 29 -8.93 3.15 -3.83
C HIS A 29 -7.92 4.08 -4.52
N LEU A 30 -6.72 3.58 -4.83
CA LEU A 30 -5.70 4.32 -5.56
C LEU A 30 -6.21 4.76 -6.94
N GLU A 31 -6.84 3.84 -7.69
CA GLU A 31 -7.41 4.15 -9.00
C GLU A 31 -8.50 5.22 -8.90
N GLN A 32 -9.40 5.12 -7.92
CA GLN A 32 -10.46 6.11 -7.70
C GLN A 32 -9.87 7.50 -7.46
N VAL A 33 -8.93 7.64 -6.52
CA VAL A 33 -8.29 8.93 -6.20
C VAL A 33 -7.53 9.51 -7.38
N LEU A 34 -6.82 8.68 -8.15
CA LEU A 34 -6.08 9.13 -9.32
C LEU A 34 -6.99 9.54 -10.50
N ASN A 35 -8.17 8.93 -10.61
CA ASN A 35 -9.19 9.36 -11.57
C ASN A 35 -9.85 10.67 -11.13
N GLU A 36 -10.28 10.78 -9.86
CA GLU A 36 -10.93 11.97 -9.32
C GLU A 36 -10.01 13.20 -9.33
N SER A 37 -8.72 13.02 -9.05
CA SER A 37 -7.72 14.10 -9.14
C SER A 37 -7.36 14.52 -10.56
N GLY A 38 -7.83 13.80 -11.59
CA GLY A 38 -7.50 14.06 -12.99
C GLY A 38 -6.08 13.64 -13.41
N PHE A 39 -5.36 12.89 -12.57
CA PHE A 39 -4.03 12.38 -12.88
C PHE A 39 -4.07 11.35 -14.02
N ILE A 40 -5.04 10.44 -13.98
CA ILE A 40 -5.26 9.48 -15.07
C ILE A 40 -6.02 10.16 -16.19
N ARG A 41 -5.39 10.26 -17.38
CA ARG A 41 -6.07 10.74 -18.58
C ARG A 41 -6.91 9.60 -19.20
N PRO A 42 -8.17 9.87 -19.60
CA PRO A 42 -9.07 8.85 -20.14
C PRO A 42 -8.60 8.21 -21.46
N LYS A 43 -7.59 8.80 -22.14
CA LYS A 43 -6.98 8.20 -23.33
C LYS A 43 -6.10 6.98 -23.04
N HIS A 44 -5.55 6.83 -21.81
CA HIS A 44 -4.66 5.71 -21.46
C HIS A 44 -4.86 5.20 -20.00
N PRO A 45 -6.09 4.79 -19.62
CA PRO A 45 -6.42 4.47 -18.23
C PRO A 45 -5.60 3.29 -17.65
N GLY A 46 -5.28 2.27 -18.47
CA GLY A 46 -4.65 1.04 -17.98
C GLY A 46 -3.13 1.08 -17.77
N GLN A 47 -2.40 2.00 -18.42
CA GLN A 47 -0.92 1.96 -18.37
C GLN A 47 -0.37 2.43 -17.03
N VAL A 48 -1.00 3.43 -16.43
CA VAL A 48 -0.59 3.99 -15.13
C VAL A 48 -0.85 2.96 -14.04
N MET A 49 -2.05 2.40 -13.97
CA MET A 49 -2.40 1.39 -12.96
C MET A 49 -1.57 0.12 -13.09
N SER A 50 -1.26 -0.34 -14.31
CA SER A 50 -0.36 -1.50 -14.50
C SER A 50 1.05 -1.25 -13.95
N ARG A 51 1.60 -0.05 -14.16
CA ARG A 51 2.92 0.34 -13.63
C ARG A 51 2.90 0.45 -12.10
N LEU A 52 1.86 1.04 -11.53
CA LEU A 52 1.69 1.16 -10.08
C LEU A 52 1.52 -0.21 -9.41
N ARG A 53 0.68 -1.09 -9.96
CA ARG A 53 0.54 -2.47 -9.49
C ARG A 53 1.88 -3.19 -9.50
N ARG A 54 2.63 -3.12 -10.61
CA ARG A 54 3.99 -3.69 -10.69
C ARG A 54 4.95 -3.12 -9.65
N LEU A 55 4.88 -1.82 -9.39
CA LEU A 55 5.72 -1.14 -8.38
C LEU A 55 5.44 -1.68 -6.98
N PHE A 56 4.18 -1.68 -6.55
CA PHE A 56 3.80 -2.10 -5.19
C PHE A 56 3.91 -3.61 -4.99
N THR A 57 3.62 -4.42 -6.01
CA THR A 57 3.87 -5.87 -5.95
C THR A 57 5.35 -6.18 -5.74
N ARG A 58 6.26 -5.42 -6.38
CA ARG A 58 7.71 -5.61 -6.17
C ARG A 58 8.17 -5.08 -4.81
N ALA A 59 7.59 -3.99 -4.34
CA ALA A 59 7.91 -3.41 -3.04
C ALA A 59 7.49 -4.33 -1.88
N ARG A 60 6.44 -5.15 -2.08
CA ARG A 60 5.86 -6.04 -1.05
C ARG A 60 5.59 -5.28 0.26
N PRO A 61 4.75 -4.23 0.24
CA PRO A 61 4.51 -3.42 1.42
C PRO A 61 3.94 -4.25 2.57
N GLU A 62 4.40 -3.93 3.77
CA GLU A 62 3.90 -4.51 5.02
C GLU A 62 2.50 -3.97 5.34
N THR A 63 1.78 -4.65 6.23
CA THR A 63 0.42 -4.24 6.62
C THR A 63 0.39 -2.80 7.12
N GLN A 64 1.38 -2.40 7.93
CA GLN A 64 1.49 -1.04 8.45
C GLN A 64 1.72 -0.01 7.34
N GLU A 65 2.59 -0.32 6.39
CA GLU A 65 2.86 0.55 5.24
C GLU A 65 1.62 0.70 4.35
N LEU A 66 0.89 -0.39 4.11
CA LEU A 66 -0.35 -0.36 3.36
C LEU A 66 -1.39 0.54 4.04
N HIS A 67 -1.49 0.49 5.37
CA HIS A 67 -2.37 1.38 6.13
C HIS A 67 -1.97 2.85 6.01
N ILE A 68 -0.68 3.17 6.07
CA ILE A 68 -0.18 4.54 5.86
C ILE A 68 -0.52 5.01 4.45
N LEU A 69 -0.27 4.20 3.43
CA LEU A 69 -0.59 4.50 2.03
C LEU A 69 -2.09 4.76 1.84
N ARG A 70 -2.96 3.93 2.43
CA ARG A 70 -4.41 4.14 2.41
C ARG A 70 -4.81 5.43 3.14
N GLY A 71 -4.17 5.76 4.27
CA GLY A 71 -4.39 7.00 4.99
C GLY A 71 -4.05 8.24 4.16
N ILE A 72 -2.93 8.20 3.42
CA ILE A 72 -2.54 9.26 2.48
C ILE A 72 -3.63 9.42 1.40
N LEU A 73 -4.09 8.33 0.79
CA LEU A 73 -5.15 8.37 -0.22
C LEU A 73 -6.44 9.01 0.31
N THR A 74 -6.88 8.64 1.51
CA THR A 74 -8.05 9.25 2.17
C THR A 74 -7.86 10.74 2.40
N SER A 75 -6.66 11.19 2.76
CA SER A 75 -6.37 12.61 2.94
C SER A 75 -6.44 13.39 1.63
N VAL A 76 -5.87 12.82 0.55
CA VAL A 76 -5.93 13.39 -0.80
C VAL A 76 -7.37 13.45 -1.30
N GLU A 77 -8.16 12.39 -1.10
CA GLU A 77 -9.58 12.35 -1.48
C GLU A 77 -10.37 13.46 -0.78
N LYS A 78 -10.16 13.65 0.53
CA LYS A 78 -10.79 14.74 1.29
C LYS A 78 -10.39 16.13 0.79
N TRP A 79 -9.13 16.28 0.37
CA TRP A 79 -8.64 17.55 -0.20
C TRP A 79 -9.25 17.81 -1.58
N ALA A 80 -9.39 16.79 -2.42
CA ALA A 80 -9.95 16.91 -3.77
C ALA A 80 -11.47 17.18 -3.76
N LYS A 81 -12.19 16.70 -2.74
CA LYS A 81 -13.64 16.95 -2.57
C LYS A 81 -13.97 18.31 -1.93
N LYS A 82 -12.97 19.09 -1.54
CA LYS A 82 -13.12 20.41 -0.93
C LYS A 82 -13.02 21.51 -1.98
#